data_AF-A0A2C6AV77-F1
#
_entry.id   AF-A0A2C6AV77-F1
#
_cell.length_a   1.000
_cell.length_b   1.000
_cell.length_c   1.000
_cell.angle_alpha   90.00
_cell.angle_beta   90.00
_cell.angle_gamma   90.00
#
_symmetry.space_group_name_H-M   'P 1'
#
loop_
_entity.id
_entity.type
_entity.pdbx_description
1 polymer ?
#
loop_
_entity_poly.entity_id
_entity_poly.type
_entity_poly.pdbx_seq_one_letter_code
_entity_poly.pdbx_strand_id
1 'polypeptide(L)'
;MDKIYNLRYKSGKVHLFYSINKLVGRFGNVISLDKIYVSKEYLSYLSEKLFQDKNRLISFFGGNNKFVRLSLVNEFMQDFGRDIAQDIKVDFSELKEYNSSVFKTTKERILSLKENKNEDITDEDIDLIQSYLSNWKKLQDKIKHFIPEEFYGKKNNYFYTSLLSYVKFLEKLNPDYETGIKYLQAIN
;
A
#
# COMPACT_ATOMS: atom_id res chain seq x y z
N MET A 1 -21.12 11.50 -5.38
CA MET A 1 -19.93 11.91 -6.15
C MET A 1 -18.94 12.85 -5.44
N ASP A 2 -19.35 13.90 -4.71
CA ASP A 2 -18.40 14.87 -4.11
C ASP A 2 -17.34 14.27 -3.18
N LYS A 3 -17.70 13.24 -2.38
CA LYS A 3 -16.74 12.55 -1.50
C LYS A 3 -15.70 11.73 -2.28
N ILE A 4 -16.11 11.05 -3.35
CA ILE A 4 -15.22 10.32 -4.27
C ILE A 4 -14.30 11.30 -5.00
N TYR A 5 -14.84 12.44 -5.45
CA TYR A 5 -14.05 13.51 -6.05
C TYR A 5 -13.03 14.09 -5.07
N ASN A 6 -13.43 14.40 -3.84
CA ASN A 6 -12.56 14.96 -2.81
C ASN A 6 -11.47 13.97 -2.39
N LEU A 7 -11.83 12.69 -2.25
CA LEU A 7 -10.91 11.60 -2.00
C LEU A 7 -9.86 11.58 -3.12
N ARG A 8 -10.28 11.48 -4.40
CA ARG A 8 -9.36 11.50 -5.55
C ARG A 8 -8.52 12.77 -5.62
N TYR A 9 -9.10 13.93 -5.33
CA TYR A 9 -8.41 15.22 -5.43
C TYR A 9 -7.34 15.38 -4.36
N LYS A 10 -7.63 15.02 -3.11
CA LYS A 10 -6.65 15.05 -2.02
C LYS A 10 -5.58 13.98 -2.21
N SER A 11 -6.00 12.81 -2.70
CA SER A 11 -5.14 11.65 -2.92
C SER A 11 -4.20 11.91 -4.11
N GLY A 12 -4.72 12.27 -5.28
CA GLY A 12 -3.97 12.49 -6.51
C GLY A 12 -3.08 13.74 -6.54
N LYS A 13 -3.21 14.66 -5.58
CA LYS A 13 -2.29 15.81 -5.42
C LYS A 13 -0.92 15.41 -4.86
N VAL A 14 -0.86 14.30 -4.15
CA VAL A 14 0.38 13.81 -3.58
C VAL A 14 0.82 12.65 -4.46
N HIS A 15 2.03 12.72 -5.00
CA HIS A 15 2.67 11.62 -5.71
C HIS A 15 2.97 10.44 -4.75
N LEU A 16 2.00 9.97 -3.98
CA LEU A 16 2.16 9.04 -2.86
C LEU A 16 2.80 7.74 -3.31
N PHE A 17 2.22 7.10 -4.32
CA PHE A 17 2.76 5.87 -4.89
C PHE A 17 4.22 6.03 -5.30
N TYR A 18 4.56 7.15 -5.96
CA TYR A 18 5.94 7.46 -6.35
C TYR A 18 6.85 7.71 -5.14
N SER A 19 6.42 8.52 -4.18
CA SER A 19 7.23 8.88 -3.00
C SER A 19 7.47 7.69 -2.08
N ILE A 20 6.47 6.84 -1.88
CA ILE A 20 6.60 5.60 -1.11
C ILE A 20 7.49 4.61 -1.86
N ASN A 21 7.32 4.45 -3.17
CA ASN A 21 8.24 3.63 -3.98
C ASN A 21 9.68 4.14 -3.92
N LYS A 22 9.90 5.46 -3.94
CA LYS A 22 11.24 6.05 -3.79
C LYS A 22 11.84 5.77 -2.42
N LEU A 23 11.02 5.70 -1.37
CA LEU A 23 11.46 5.34 -0.03
C LEU A 23 11.82 3.84 0.06
N VAL A 24 10.97 2.97 -0.45
CA VAL A 24 11.20 1.50 -0.49
C VAL A 24 12.39 1.15 -1.38
N GLY A 25 12.57 1.86 -2.50
CA GLY A 25 13.71 1.70 -3.42
C GLY A 25 15.08 1.91 -2.76
N ARG A 26 15.13 2.52 -1.57
CA ARG A 26 16.35 2.73 -0.80
C ARG A 26 16.73 1.54 0.09
N PHE A 27 15.90 0.50 0.19
CA PHE A 27 16.16 -0.67 1.03
C PHE A 27 17.39 -1.44 0.51
N GLY A 28 18.26 -1.83 1.45
CA GLY A 28 19.51 -2.54 1.15
C GLY A 28 20.63 -1.63 0.63
N ASN A 29 20.30 -0.45 0.07
CA ASN A 29 21.27 0.49 -0.49
C ASN A 29 21.61 1.62 0.48
N VAL A 30 20.60 2.41 0.88
CA VAL A 30 20.76 3.57 1.76
C VAL A 30 20.18 3.27 3.15
N ILE A 31 19.09 2.52 3.19
CA ILE A 31 18.46 2.08 4.44
C ILE A 31 18.91 0.64 4.69
N SER A 32 19.76 0.46 5.69
CA SER A 32 20.19 -0.87 6.15
C SER A 32 18.98 -1.72 6.55
N LEU A 33 18.97 -2.98 6.10
CA LEU A 33 17.92 -3.95 6.40
C LEU A 33 17.79 -4.23 7.90
N ASP A 34 18.86 -4.03 8.68
CA ASP A 34 18.83 -4.19 10.14
C ASP A 34 17.93 -3.17 10.84
N LYS A 35 17.68 -2.04 10.18
CA LYS A 35 16.84 -0.96 10.70
C LYS A 35 15.39 -1.08 10.24
N ILE A 36 15.05 -2.09 9.43
CA ILE A 36 13.72 -2.29 8.87
C ILE A 36 13.07 -3.49 9.55
N TYR A 37 11.86 -3.30 10.06
CA TYR A 37 11.01 -4.37 10.56
C TYR A 37 9.86 -4.59 9.58
N VAL A 38 9.46 -5.83 9.43
CA VAL A 38 8.34 -6.24 8.59
C VAL A 38 7.46 -7.22 9.36
N SER A 39 6.15 -7.08 9.23
CA SER A 39 5.20 -7.95 9.93
C SER A 39 5.21 -9.36 9.37
N LYS A 40 4.97 -10.36 10.22
CA LYS A 40 4.81 -11.76 9.80
C LYS A 40 3.63 -11.95 8.84
N GLU A 41 2.59 -11.13 8.95
CA GLU A 41 1.45 -11.15 8.04
C GLU A 41 1.87 -10.79 6.61
N TYR A 42 2.64 -9.70 6.44
CA TYR A 42 3.19 -9.36 5.13
C TYR A 42 4.17 -10.40 4.60
N LEU A 43 5.00 -10.98 5.47
CA LEU A 43 5.86 -12.10 5.08
C LEU A 43 5.04 -13.31 4.61
N SER A 44 3.90 -13.60 5.24
CA SER A 44 3.02 -14.71 4.82
C SER A 44 2.39 -14.43 3.45
N TYR A 45 1.91 -13.20 3.24
CA TYR A 45 1.43 -12.74 1.93
C TYR A 45 2.50 -12.87 0.85
N LEU A 46 3.72 -12.41 1.13
CA LEU A 46 4.82 -12.48 0.18
C LEU A 46 5.25 -13.93 -0.05
N SER A 47 5.25 -14.76 1.00
CA SER A 47 5.55 -16.18 0.95
C SER A 47 4.61 -16.92 -0.01
N GLU A 48 3.31 -16.67 0.09
CA GLU A 48 2.31 -17.21 -0.83
C GLU A 48 2.59 -16.78 -2.27
N LYS A 49 2.87 -15.49 -2.48
CA LYS A 49 3.12 -14.94 -3.81
C LYS A 49 4.38 -15.53 -4.46
N LEU A 50 5.43 -15.78 -3.68
CA LEU A 50 6.72 -16.22 -4.19
C LEU A 50 6.88 -17.74 -4.26
N PHE A 51 6.25 -18.46 -3.33
CA PHE A 51 6.47 -19.91 -3.14
C PHE A 51 5.19 -20.74 -3.21
N GLN A 52 4.01 -20.11 -3.38
CA GLN A 52 2.70 -20.77 -3.29
C GLN A 52 2.50 -21.50 -1.94
N ASP A 53 3.15 -20.99 -0.90
CA ASP A 53 3.08 -21.50 0.46
C ASP A 53 3.18 -20.33 1.45
N LYS A 54 2.05 -19.96 2.07
CA LYS A 54 1.94 -18.92 3.11
C LYS A 54 2.94 -19.08 4.25
N ASN A 55 3.32 -20.30 4.59
CA ASN A 55 4.11 -20.59 5.78
C ASN A 55 5.61 -20.67 5.50
N ARG A 56 6.03 -20.81 4.24
CA ARG A 56 7.44 -21.01 3.83
C ARG A 56 8.39 -20.02 4.48
N LEU A 57 8.05 -18.73 4.51
CA LEU A 57 8.88 -17.71 5.15
C LEU A 57 8.70 -17.66 6.66
N ILE A 58 7.45 -17.69 7.15
CA ILE A 58 7.17 -17.44 8.56
C ILE A 58 7.52 -18.61 9.49
N SER A 59 7.61 -19.83 8.97
CA SER A 59 7.97 -21.02 9.77
C SER A 59 9.36 -20.92 10.40
N PHE A 60 10.26 -20.15 9.78
CA PHE A 60 11.63 -19.92 10.27
C PHE A 60 11.68 -18.87 11.38
N PHE A 61 10.71 -17.97 11.42
CA PHE A 61 10.62 -16.91 12.41
C PHE A 61 9.62 -17.30 13.49
N GLY A 62 10.05 -18.22 14.37
CA GLY A 62 9.27 -18.62 15.55
C GLY A 62 8.97 -17.49 16.54
N GLY A 63 8.27 -17.83 17.63
CA GLY A 63 7.97 -16.92 18.74
C GLY A 63 6.79 -15.96 18.52
N ASN A 64 6.37 -15.30 19.61
CA ASN A 64 5.16 -14.49 19.66
C ASN A 64 5.31 -13.06 19.09
N ASN A 65 6.48 -12.71 18.55
CA ASN A 65 6.70 -11.41 17.95
C ASN A 65 5.91 -11.27 16.65
N LYS A 66 5.21 -10.14 16.48
CA LYS A 66 4.46 -9.83 15.24
C LYS A 66 5.36 -9.36 14.10
N PHE A 67 6.53 -8.82 14.41
CA PHE A 67 7.47 -8.23 13.45
C PHE A 67 8.82 -8.93 13.49
N VAL A 68 9.48 -8.96 12.34
CA VAL A 68 10.80 -9.57 12.13
C VAL A 68 11.70 -8.52 11.48
N ARG A 69 12.99 -8.52 11.84
CA ARG A 69 13.99 -7.65 11.21
C ARG A 69 14.26 -8.12 9.79
N LEU A 70 14.28 -7.20 8.83
CA LEU A 70 14.38 -7.52 7.42
C LEU A 70 15.74 -8.13 7.03
N SER A 71 16.81 -7.84 7.77
CA SER A 71 18.11 -8.49 7.56
C SER A 71 18.07 -9.99 7.81
N LEU A 72 17.38 -10.44 8.88
CA LEU A 72 17.20 -11.88 9.16
C LEU A 72 16.38 -12.58 8.07
N VAL A 73 15.35 -11.89 7.56
CA VAL A 73 14.58 -12.39 6.42
C VAL A 73 15.44 -12.47 5.16
N ASN A 74 16.32 -11.50 4.94
CA ASN A 74 17.22 -11.49 3.81
C ASN A 74 18.21 -12.65 3.84
N GLU A 75 18.84 -12.92 4.99
CA GLU A 75 19.74 -14.06 5.18
C GLU A 75 19.03 -15.37 4.83
N PHE A 76 17.81 -15.57 5.32
CA PHE A 76 17.01 -16.75 4.97
C PHE A 76 16.64 -16.81 3.48
N MET A 77 16.27 -15.68 2.88
CA MET A 77 15.88 -15.62 1.46
C MET A 77 17.04 -15.91 0.50
N GLN A 78 18.28 -15.65 0.92
CA GLN A 78 19.47 -15.97 0.15
C GLN A 78 19.66 -17.48 -0.06
N ASP A 79 19.19 -18.33 0.87
CA ASP A 79 19.20 -19.79 0.70
C ASP A 79 18.33 -20.25 -0.48
N PHE A 80 17.38 -19.42 -0.92
CA PHE A 80 16.55 -19.65 -2.10
C PHE A 80 17.04 -18.87 -3.33
N GLY A 81 18.21 -18.23 -3.25
CA GLY A 81 18.75 -17.38 -4.32
C GLY A 81 17.94 -16.10 -4.54
N ARG A 82 17.22 -15.60 -3.53
CA ARG A 82 16.35 -14.42 -3.62
C ARG A 82 16.87 -13.26 -2.78
N ASP A 83 16.53 -12.05 -3.21
CA ASP A 83 16.80 -10.80 -2.48
C ASP A 83 15.46 -10.22 -1.99
N ILE A 84 15.23 -10.30 -0.68
CA ILE A 84 13.98 -9.82 -0.07
C ILE A 84 13.75 -8.33 -0.31
N ALA A 85 14.82 -7.53 -0.34
CA ALA A 85 14.69 -6.10 -0.58
C ALA A 85 14.25 -5.84 -2.02
N GLN A 86 14.74 -6.62 -2.97
CA GLN A 86 14.29 -6.54 -4.36
C GLN A 86 12.85 -7.03 -4.52
N ASP A 87 12.47 -8.12 -3.87
CA ASP A 87 11.10 -8.64 -3.90
C ASP A 87 10.07 -7.64 -3.37
N ILE A 88 10.40 -6.97 -2.25
CA ILE A 88 9.57 -5.90 -1.69
C ILE A 88 9.48 -4.72 -2.66
N LYS A 89 10.59 -4.32 -3.31
CA LYS A 89 10.58 -3.23 -4.30
C LYS A 89 9.65 -3.54 -5.46
N VAL A 90 9.71 -4.77 -6.00
CA VAL A 90 8.81 -5.22 -7.08
C VAL A 90 7.35 -5.17 -6.62
N ASP A 91 7.06 -5.70 -5.43
CA ASP A 91 5.70 -5.74 -4.88
C ASP A 91 5.10 -4.34 -4.59
N PHE A 92 5.93 -3.32 -4.32
CA PHE A 92 5.50 -1.92 -4.28
C PHE A 92 5.41 -1.26 -5.66
N SER A 93 6.24 -1.69 -6.63
CA SER A 93 6.20 -1.18 -8.01
C SER A 93 4.90 -1.57 -8.70
N GLU A 94 4.44 -2.81 -8.52
CA GLU A 94 3.16 -3.29 -9.08
C GLU A 94 1.97 -2.40 -8.66
N LEU A 95 1.89 -2.00 -7.39
CA LEU A 95 0.84 -1.10 -6.91
C LEU A 95 0.91 0.29 -7.58
N LYS A 96 2.12 0.79 -7.80
CA LYS A 96 2.37 2.07 -8.46
C LYS A 96 2.06 2.00 -9.95
N GLU A 97 2.46 0.93 -10.62
CA GLU A 97 2.21 0.70 -12.05
C GLU A 97 0.72 0.60 -12.31
N TYR A 98 0.00 -0.21 -11.53
CA TYR A 98 -1.46 -0.26 -11.57
C TYR A 98 -2.09 1.11 -11.31
N ASN A 99 -1.67 1.83 -10.26
CA ASN A 99 -2.21 3.16 -10.01
C ASN A 99 -1.99 4.09 -11.21
N SER A 100 -0.81 4.02 -11.83
CA SER A 100 -0.43 4.88 -12.96
C SER A 100 -1.22 4.56 -14.22
N SER A 101 -1.52 3.29 -14.48
CA SER A 101 -2.28 2.87 -15.66
C SER A 101 -3.73 3.34 -15.63
N VAL A 102 -4.37 3.36 -14.46
CA VAL A 102 -5.78 3.76 -14.33
C VAL A 102 -5.96 5.23 -13.91
N PHE A 103 -4.89 5.93 -13.51
CA PHE A 103 -5.00 7.26 -12.90
C PHE A 103 -5.70 8.29 -13.80
N LYS A 104 -5.26 8.41 -15.06
CA LYS A 104 -5.79 9.40 -15.99
C LYS A 104 -7.26 9.16 -16.28
N THR A 105 -7.60 7.93 -16.66
CA THR A 105 -8.97 7.49 -16.98
C THR A 105 -9.90 7.68 -15.79
N THR A 106 -9.50 7.23 -14.60
CA THR A 106 -10.29 7.42 -13.37
C THR A 106 -10.49 8.91 -13.05
N LYS A 107 -9.45 9.73 -13.27
CA LYS A 107 -9.53 11.18 -13.07
C LYS A 107 -10.57 11.81 -13.99
N GLU A 108 -10.49 11.54 -15.27
CA GLU A 108 -11.39 12.10 -16.29
C GLU A 108 -12.83 11.64 -16.05
N ARG A 109 -13.02 10.35 -15.71
CA ARG A 109 -14.35 9.82 -15.46
C ARG A 109 -15.04 10.40 -14.23
N ILE A 110 -14.32 10.50 -13.09
CA ILE A 110 -14.86 11.14 -11.88
C ILE A 110 -15.19 12.62 -12.12
N LEU A 111 -14.47 13.30 -13.02
CA LEU A 111 -14.78 14.68 -13.41
C LEU A 111 -16.07 14.76 -14.23
N SER A 112 -16.22 13.93 -15.27
CA SER A 112 -17.43 13.86 -16.09
C SER A 112 -18.68 13.63 -15.24
N LEU A 113 -18.66 12.58 -14.40
CA LEU A 113 -19.77 12.23 -13.50
C LEU A 113 -20.11 13.32 -12.47
N LYS A 114 -19.15 14.19 -12.15
CA LYS A 114 -19.39 15.32 -11.23
C LYS A 114 -19.99 16.52 -11.95
N GLU A 115 -19.50 16.83 -13.14
CA GLU A 115 -19.95 17.96 -13.94
C GLU A 115 -21.32 17.69 -14.57
N ASN A 116 -21.60 16.44 -14.93
CA ASN A 116 -22.82 16.02 -15.59
C ASN A 116 -23.71 15.19 -14.64
N LYS A 117 -24.42 15.87 -13.74
CA LYS A 117 -25.20 15.22 -12.67
C LYS A 117 -26.34 14.29 -13.13
N ASN A 118 -26.72 14.38 -14.41
CA ASN A 118 -27.77 13.55 -15.01
C ASN A 118 -27.20 12.32 -15.74
N GLU A 119 -25.87 12.16 -15.78
CA GLU A 119 -25.24 10.98 -16.36
C GLU A 119 -25.31 9.82 -15.36
N ASP A 120 -25.89 8.71 -15.80
CA ASP A 120 -25.95 7.49 -14.99
C ASP A 120 -24.56 6.90 -14.81
N ILE A 121 -24.27 6.43 -13.60
CA ILE A 121 -23.03 5.72 -13.28
C ILE A 121 -23.17 4.29 -13.78
N THR A 122 -22.26 3.84 -14.64
CA THR A 122 -22.28 2.48 -15.19
C THR A 122 -21.52 1.50 -14.29
N ASP A 123 -21.74 0.19 -14.48
CA ASP A 123 -20.98 -0.86 -13.81
C ASP A 123 -19.46 -0.72 -14.06
N GLU A 124 -19.07 -0.37 -15.29
CA GLU A 124 -17.67 -0.12 -15.65
C GLU A 124 -17.07 1.05 -14.86
N ASP A 125 -17.86 2.09 -14.59
CA ASP A 125 -17.44 3.22 -13.76
C ASP A 125 -17.26 2.81 -12.31
N ILE A 126 -18.18 2.01 -11.79
CA ILE A 126 -18.13 1.45 -10.45
C ILE A 126 -16.85 0.63 -10.31
N ASP A 127 -16.61 -0.31 -11.22
CA ASP A 127 -15.43 -1.18 -11.21
C ASP A 127 -14.13 -0.37 -11.28
N LEU A 128 -14.05 0.61 -12.19
CA LEU A 128 -12.87 1.47 -12.34
C LEU A 128 -12.58 2.26 -11.05
N ILE A 129 -13.60 2.93 -10.50
CA ILE A 129 -13.44 3.77 -9.32
C ILE A 129 -13.18 2.91 -8.08
N GLN A 130 -13.91 1.82 -7.86
CA GLN A 130 -13.70 0.93 -6.73
C GLN A 130 -12.30 0.31 -6.77
N SER A 131 -11.83 -0.12 -7.93
CA SER A 131 -10.50 -0.72 -8.07
C SER A 131 -9.39 0.30 -7.82
N TYR A 132 -9.55 1.53 -8.32
CA TYR A 132 -8.66 2.64 -8.00
C TYR A 132 -8.61 2.90 -6.49
N LEU A 133 -9.75 3.08 -5.82
CA LEU A 133 -9.82 3.32 -4.39
C LEU A 133 -9.29 2.16 -3.56
N SER A 134 -9.54 0.92 -3.99
CA SER A 134 -9.00 -0.27 -3.32
C SER A 134 -7.49 -0.34 -3.41
N ASN A 135 -6.88 0.11 -4.52
CA ASN A 135 -5.42 0.18 -4.63
C ASN A 135 -4.79 1.18 -3.65
N TRP A 136 -5.47 2.29 -3.38
CA TRP A 136 -5.08 3.23 -2.32
C TRP A 136 -5.09 2.58 -0.93
N LYS A 137 -6.14 1.81 -0.65
CA LYS A 137 -6.26 1.08 0.61
C LYS A 137 -5.16 0.03 0.76
N LYS A 138 -4.91 -0.76 -0.30
CA LYS A 138 -3.80 -1.72 -0.37
C LYS A 138 -2.45 -1.06 -0.08
N LEU A 139 -2.19 0.12 -0.64
CA LEU A 139 -0.96 0.87 -0.35
C LEU A 139 -0.86 1.26 1.13
N GLN A 140 -1.95 1.78 1.72
CA GLN A 140 -2.00 2.13 3.15
C GLN A 140 -1.68 0.92 4.03
N ASP A 141 -2.37 -0.20 3.80
CA ASP A 141 -2.23 -1.41 4.60
C ASP A 141 -0.85 -2.03 4.42
N LYS A 142 -0.34 -2.05 3.18
CA LYS A 142 1.02 -2.51 2.88
C LYS A 142 2.09 -1.72 3.65
N ILE A 143 1.97 -0.40 3.76
CA ILE A 143 2.91 0.41 4.55
C ILE A 143 2.84 0.08 6.04
N LYS A 144 1.63 -0.16 6.59
CA LYS A 144 1.45 -0.48 8.02
C LYS A 144 2.21 -1.75 8.42
N HIS A 145 2.33 -2.71 7.52
CA HIS A 145 3.13 -3.91 7.75
C HIS A 145 4.64 -3.67 7.91
N PHE A 146 5.13 -2.46 7.67
CA PHE A 146 6.52 -2.07 7.91
C PHE A 146 6.68 -1.18 9.15
N ILE A 147 5.64 -0.99 9.96
CA ILE A 147 5.68 -0.12 11.13
C ILE A 147 5.26 -0.94 12.37
N PRO A 148 6.21 -1.35 13.22
CA PRO A 148 5.90 -1.92 14.52
C PRO A 148 4.94 -1.03 15.31
N GLU A 149 3.93 -1.62 15.94
CA GLU A 149 2.91 -0.89 16.74
C GLU A 149 3.57 0.00 17.81
N GLU A 150 4.66 -0.48 18.41
CA GLU A 150 5.45 0.24 19.42
C GLU A 150 6.17 1.50 18.91
N PHE A 151 6.25 1.72 17.59
CA PHE A 151 6.86 2.91 16.99
C PHE A 151 5.85 4.05 16.81
N TYR A 152 4.55 3.77 16.91
CA TYR A 152 3.53 4.80 16.87
C TYR A 152 3.70 5.74 18.08
N GLY A 153 3.73 7.06 17.82
CA GLY A 153 3.87 8.08 18.87
C GLY A 153 5.29 8.28 19.42
N LYS A 154 6.30 7.57 18.90
CA LYS A 154 7.72 7.75 19.30
C LYS A 154 8.52 8.47 18.22
N LYS A 155 9.58 9.17 18.63
CA LYS A 155 10.60 9.69 17.71
C LYS A 155 11.45 8.52 17.23
N ASN A 156 11.35 8.20 15.94
CA ASN A 156 12.07 7.11 15.30
C ASN A 156 13.05 7.66 14.26
N ASN A 157 13.77 6.77 13.57
CA ASN A 157 14.61 7.15 12.44
C ASN A 157 13.76 7.79 11.30
N TYR A 158 14.46 8.41 10.34
CA TYR A 158 13.82 9.11 9.22
C TYR A 158 12.87 8.22 8.42
N PHE A 159 13.21 6.94 8.25
CA PHE A 159 12.41 5.98 7.50
C PHE A 159 11.03 5.77 8.15
N TYR A 160 10.98 5.41 9.43
CA TYR A 160 9.71 5.22 10.14
C TYR A 160 8.93 6.53 10.30
N THR A 161 9.63 7.64 10.52
CA THR A 161 9.00 8.97 10.57
C THR A 161 8.29 9.29 9.24
N SER A 162 8.91 8.93 8.12
CA SER A 162 8.34 9.12 6.78
C SER A 162 7.17 8.17 6.51
N LEU A 163 7.27 6.89 6.87
CA LEU A 163 6.14 5.96 6.72
C LEU A 163 4.94 6.36 7.58
N LEU A 164 5.17 6.75 8.83
CA LEU A 164 4.13 7.22 9.74
C LEU A 164 3.42 8.48 9.21
N SER A 165 4.14 9.39 8.55
CA SER A 165 3.50 10.58 7.97
C SER A 165 2.58 10.22 6.81
N TYR A 166 2.95 9.25 5.97
CA TYR A 166 2.07 8.73 4.91
C TYR A 166 0.86 7.99 5.48
N VAL A 167 1.04 7.15 6.50
CA VAL A 167 -0.08 6.47 7.17
C VAL A 167 -1.07 7.49 7.74
N LYS A 168 -0.58 8.48 8.49
CA LYS A 168 -1.43 9.55 9.05
C LYS A 168 -2.15 10.36 7.98
N PHE A 169 -1.49 10.62 6.85
CA PHE A 169 -2.12 11.29 5.71
C PHE A 169 -3.26 10.46 5.14
N LEU A 170 -3.03 9.16 4.89
CA LEU A 170 -4.03 8.23 4.37
C LEU A 170 -5.18 8.01 5.37
N GLU A 171 -4.89 7.94 6.68
CA GLU A 171 -5.91 7.79 7.72
C GLU A 171 -6.91 8.95 7.76
N LYS A 172 -6.46 10.18 7.49
CA LYS A 172 -7.36 11.34 7.33
C LYS A 172 -8.31 11.21 6.14
N LEU A 173 -7.99 10.35 5.17
CA LEU A 173 -8.81 10.08 4.00
C LEU A 173 -9.74 8.87 4.19
N ASN A 174 -9.53 8.05 5.23
CA ASN A 174 -10.34 6.85 5.46
C ASN A 174 -11.85 7.13 5.56
N PRO A 175 -12.34 8.18 6.26
CA PRO A 175 -13.78 8.47 6.30
C PRO A 175 -14.38 8.76 4.92
N ASP A 176 -13.63 9.47 4.06
CA ASP A 176 -14.03 9.77 2.68
C ASP A 176 -14.03 8.47 1.83
N TYR A 177 -13.03 7.58 2.03
CA TYR A 177 -12.96 6.25 1.42
C TYR A 177 -14.15 5.36 1.79
N GLU A 178 -14.42 5.18 3.09
CA GLU A 178 -15.50 4.32 3.58
C GLU A 178 -16.87 4.78 3.05
N THR A 179 -17.08 6.11 3.02
CA THR A 179 -18.32 6.63 2.44
C THR A 179 -18.39 6.40 0.93
N GLY A 180 -17.27 6.59 0.22
CA GLY A 180 -17.19 6.40 -1.23
C GLY A 180 -17.47 4.96 -1.63
N ILE A 181 -16.85 3.98 -0.96
CA ILE A 181 -17.07 2.55 -1.23
C ILE A 181 -18.52 2.16 -0.96
N LYS A 182 -19.08 2.54 0.20
CA LYS A 182 -20.49 2.24 0.52
C LYS A 182 -21.47 2.82 -0.51
N TYR A 183 -21.19 4.04 -0.99
CA TYR A 183 -22.00 4.64 -2.05
C TYR A 183 -21.93 3.83 -3.34
N LEU A 184 -20.72 3.46 -3.79
CA LEU A 184 -20.52 2.67 -5.02
C LEU A 184 -21.15 1.28 -4.92
N GLN A 185 -21.15 0.66 -3.73
CA GLN A 185 -21.80 -0.64 -3.49
C GLN A 185 -23.32 -0.55 -3.44
N ALA A 186 -23.89 0.59 -3.08
CA ALA A 186 -25.34 0.77 -3.00
C ALA A 186 -25.99 1.04 -4.35
N ILE A 187 -25.19 1.42 -5.36
CA ILE A 187 -25.62 1.71 -6.73
C ILE A 187 -25.20 0.61 -7.73
N ASN A 188 -24.48 -0.40 -7.25
CA ASN A 188 -24.14 -1.63 -7.96
C ASN A 188 -25.21 -2.68 -7.69
#